data_AF-A0A3L7T183-F1
#
_entry.id   AF-A0A3L7T183-F1
#
_cell.length_a   1.000
_cell.length_b   1.000
_cell.length_c   1.000
_cell.angle_alpha   90.00
_cell.angle_beta   90.00
_cell.angle_gamma   90.00
#
_symmetry.space_group_name_H-M   'P 1'
#
loop_
_entity.id
_entity.type
_entity.pdbx_description
1 polymer ?
#
loop_
_entity_poly.entity_id
_entity_poly.type
_entity_poly.pdbx_seq_one_letter_code
_entity_poly.pdbx_strand_id
1 'polypeptide(L)' 'MSGDQRTVRAVLYDLVVLGEAAKGVSSETRERSPQVRWKAVAGMKDVATHQYHGIMLDLVWETASVSVPQLLCSLQ' A
#
# COMPACT_ATOMS: atom_id res chain seq x y z
N MET A 1 -15.33 1.31 12.30
CA MET A 1 -15.19 2.74 12.65
C MET A 1 -15.28 3.55 11.36
N SER A 2 -16.30 4.39 11.18
CA SER A 2 -16.35 5.28 10.00
C SER A 2 -15.44 6.48 10.26
N GLY A 3 -14.18 6.43 9.82
CA GLY A 3 -13.30 7.60 9.80
C GLY A 3 -13.88 8.71 8.93
N ASP A 4 -13.55 9.97 9.22
CA ASP A 4 -14.06 11.08 8.41
C ASP A 4 -13.51 11.01 6.97
N GLN A 5 -14.27 11.50 6.00
CA GLN A 5 -13.93 11.34 4.58
C GLN A 5 -12.56 11.94 4.21
N ARG A 6 -12.06 12.93 4.96
CA ARG A 6 -10.72 13.48 4.73
C ARG A 6 -9.65 12.48 5.15
N THR A 7 -9.80 11.82 6.30
CA THR A 7 -8.87 10.76 6.74
C THR A 7 -8.84 9.60 5.75
N VAL A 8 -10.00 9.14 5.29
CA VAL A 8 -10.08 8.06 4.30
C VAL A 8 -9.32 8.43 3.02
N ARG A 9 -9.54 9.66 2.51
CA ARG A 9 -8.85 10.15 1.32
C ARG A 9 -7.35 10.28 1.52
N ALA A 10 -6.91 10.77 2.68
CA ALA A 10 -5.48 10.89 3.00
C ALA A 10 -4.81 9.52 3.01
N VAL A 11 -5.39 8.54 3.70
CA VAL A 11 -4.82 7.18 3.76
C VAL A 11 -4.81 6.51 2.38
N LEU A 12 -5.89 6.65 1.59
CA LEU A 12 -5.89 6.13 0.22
C LEU A 12 -4.80 6.78 -0.63
N TYR A 13 -4.58 8.09 -0.49
CA TYR A 13 -3.51 8.79 -1.19
C TYR A 13 -2.13 8.28 -0.77
N ASP A 14 -1.89 8.06 0.52
CA ASP A 14 -0.61 7.51 0.99
C ASP A 14 -0.35 6.10 0.44
N LEU A 15 -1.39 5.26 0.31
CA LEU A 15 -1.27 3.95 -0.35
C LEU A 15 -0.94 4.06 -1.85
N VAL A 16 -1.45 5.09 -2.53
CA VAL A 16 -1.08 5.41 -3.92
C VAL A 16 0.39 5.78 -4.02
N VAL A 17 0.87 6.67 -3.14
CA VAL A 17 2.28 7.09 -3.09
C VAL A 17 3.19 5.90 -2.82
N LEU A 18 2.81 5.02 -1.87
CA LEU A 18 3.56 3.79 -1.58
C LEU A 18 3.65 2.87 -2.80
N GLY A 19 2.53 2.69 -3.52
CA GLY A 19 2.51 1.89 -4.74
C GLY A 19 3.43 2.44 -5.84
N GLU A 20 3.47 3.77 -6.03
CA GLU A 20 4.40 4.38 -6.98
C GLU A 20 5.86 4.24 -6.54
N ALA A 21 6.16 4.47 -5.25
CA ALA A 21 7.49 4.28 -4.71
C ALA A 21 8.00 2.84 -4.93
N ALA A 22 7.13 1.84 -4.73
CA ALA A 22 7.46 0.44 -4.94
C ALA A 22 7.86 0.11 -6.40
N LYS A 23 7.30 0.81 -7.40
CA LYS A 23 7.69 0.65 -8.80
C LYS A 23 9.13 1.12 -9.06
N GLY A 24 9.57 2.16 -8.36
CA GLY A 24 10.92 2.74 -8.46
C GLY A 24 12.00 1.98 -7.70
N VAL A 25 11.65 0.99 -6.87
CA VAL A 25 12.64 0.18 -6.14
C VAL A 25 13.54 -0.59 -7.11
N SER A 26 14.85 -0.49 -6.93
CA SER A 26 15.87 -1.14 -7.78
C SER A 26 15.78 -2.66 -7.71
N SER A 27 16.30 -3.34 -8.74
CA SER A 27 16.41 -4.80 -8.74
C SER A 27 17.25 -5.32 -7.56
N GLU A 28 18.36 -4.65 -7.25
CA GLU A 28 19.23 -5.00 -6.12
C GLU A 28 18.47 -5.02 -4.79
N THR A 29 17.67 -3.98 -4.51
CA THR A 29 16.86 -3.94 -3.28
C THR A 29 15.78 -5.03 -3.29
N ARG A 30 15.17 -5.31 -4.46
CA ARG A 30 14.18 -6.39 -4.56
C ARG A 30 14.78 -7.77 -4.32
N GLU A 31 16.01 -7.99 -4.79
CA GLU A 31 16.76 -9.24 -4.61
C GLU A 31 17.19 -9.46 -3.15
N ARG A 32 17.45 -8.38 -2.39
CA ARG A 32 17.74 -8.45 -0.95
C ARG A 32 16.52 -8.77 -0.09
N SER A 33 15.31 -8.53 -0.60
CA SER A 33 14.05 -8.78 0.10
C SER A 33 13.07 -9.59 -0.78
N PRO A 34 13.40 -10.84 -1.15
CA PRO A 34 12.59 -11.64 -2.08
C PRO A 34 11.23 -12.07 -1.52
N GLN A 35 11.08 -12.07 -0.18
CA GLN A 35 9.80 -12.31 0.51
C GLN A 35 8.76 -11.22 0.22
N VAL A 36 9.20 -10.03 -0.19
CA VAL A 36 8.30 -8.92 -0.49
C VAL A 36 7.67 -9.14 -1.86
N ARG A 37 6.33 -9.17 -1.89
CA ARG A 37 5.56 -9.23 -3.15
C ARG A 37 5.53 -7.87 -3.83
N TRP A 38 6.67 -7.41 -4.35
CA TRP A 38 6.85 -6.08 -4.94
C TRP A 38 5.80 -5.70 -5.99
N LYS A 39 5.40 -6.65 -6.84
CA LYS A 39 4.34 -6.46 -7.84
C LYS A 39 2.99 -6.14 -7.20
N ALA A 40 2.66 -6.79 -6.07
CA ALA A 40 1.42 -6.53 -5.34
C ALA A 40 1.48 -5.16 -4.65
N VAL A 41 2.62 -4.78 -4.06
CA VAL A 41 2.80 -3.46 -3.46
C VAL A 41 2.64 -2.36 -4.50
N ALA A 42 3.27 -2.51 -5.67
CA ALA A 42 3.14 -1.58 -6.79
C ALA A 42 1.70 -1.47 -7.33
N GLY A 43 0.94 -2.57 -7.29
CA GLY A 43 -0.45 -2.61 -7.73
C GLY A 43 -1.44 -1.89 -6.81
N MET A 44 -1.05 -1.54 -5.57
CA MET A 44 -1.93 -0.82 -4.64
C MET A 44 -2.37 0.53 -5.20
N LYS A 45 -1.49 1.20 -5.94
CA LYS A 45 -1.83 2.47 -6.60
C LYS A 45 -3.05 2.32 -7.50
N ASP A 46 -3.06 1.31 -8.37
CA ASP A 46 -4.12 1.12 -9.36
C ASP A 46 -5.47 0.81 -8.67
N VAL A 47 -5.44 0.04 -7.57
CA VAL A 47 -6.63 -0.24 -6.76
C VAL A 47 -7.14 1.04 -6.09
N ALA A 48 -6.26 1.79 -5.42
CA ALA A 48 -6.64 3.00 -4.69
C ALA A 48 -7.05 4.17 -5.60
N THR A 49 -6.56 4.26 -6.85
CA THR A 49 -6.96 5.31 -7.80
C THR A 49 -8.16 4.96 -8.67
N HIS A 50 -8.34 3.70 -9.07
CA HIS A 50 -9.37 3.33 -10.06
C HIS A 50 -10.51 2.50 -9.50
N GLN A 51 -10.29 1.80 -8.39
CA GLN A 51 -11.28 0.89 -7.80
C GLN A 51 -11.84 1.40 -6.46
N TYR A 52 -11.53 2.65 -6.07
CA TYR A 52 -11.90 3.22 -4.78
C TYR A 52 -13.40 3.20 -4.45
N HIS A 53 -14.27 3.21 -5.47
CA HIS A 53 -15.72 3.12 -5.28
C HIS A 53 -16.19 1.79 -4.67
N GLY A 54 -15.39 0.72 -4.79
CA GLY A 54 -15.71 -0.61 -4.24
C GLY A 54 -14.79 -1.03 -3.10
N ILE A 55 -13.92 -0.14 -2.62
CA ILE A 55 -12.98 -0.47 -1.55
C ILE A 55 -13.73 -0.53 -0.21
N MET A 56 -13.62 -1.67 0.47
CA MET A 56 -14.07 -1.82 1.85
C MET A 56 -13.12 -1.06 2.78
N LEU A 57 -13.64 -0.08 3.54
CA LEU A 57 -12.83 0.74 4.44
C LEU A 57 -12.06 -0.08 5.47
N ASP A 58 -12.63 -1.19 5.94
CA ASP A 58 -11.95 -2.09 6.87
C ASP A 58 -10.69 -2.69 6.26
N LEU A 59 -10.69 -3.00 4.95
CA LEU A 59 -9.50 -3.49 4.24
C LEU A 59 -8.44 -2.40 4.05
N VAL A 60 -8.86 -1.14 3.87
CA VAL A 60 -7.92 0.00 3.84
C VAL A 60 -7.22 0.13 5.18
N TRP A 61 -7.99 0.04 6.26
CA TRP A 61 -7.45 0.18 7.61
C TRP A 61 -6.56 -1.00 7.96
N GLU A 62 -6.95 -2.23 7.64
CA GLU A 62 -6.09 -3.42 7.78
C GLU A 62 -4.79 -3.25 6.99
N THR A 63 -4.88 -2.79 5.73
CA THR A 63 -3.69 -2.56 4.91
C THR A 63 -2.75 -1.53 5.54
N ALA A 64 -3.28 -0.39 5.97
CA ALA A 64 -2.49 0.69 6.55
C ALA A 64 -1.91 0.35 7.94
N SER A 65 -2.66 -0.38 8.77
CA SER A 65 -2.28 -0.66 10.17
C SER A 65 -1.57 -2.00 10.38
N VAL A 66 -1.70 -2.94 9.45
CA VAL A 66 -1.11 -4.29 9.56
C VAL A 66 -0.15 -4.55 8.40
N SER A 67 -0.64 -4.51 7.16
CA SER A 67 0.16 -4.93 6.00
C SER A 67 1.35 -4.01 5.72
N VAL A 68 1.17 -2.69 5.84
CA VAL A 68 2.26 -1.71 5.62
C VAL A 68 3.34 -1.81 6.72
N PRO A 69 3.01 -1.87 8.02
CA PRO A 69 4.02 -2.16 9.05
C PRO A 69 4.76 -3.48 8.85
N GLN A 70 4.06 -4.55 8.46
CA GLN A 70 4.70 -5.83 8.15
C GLN A 70 5.66 -5.73 6.96
N LEU A 71 5.28 -4.97 5.92
CA LEU A 71 6.17 -4.67 4.81
C LEU A 71 7.44 -3.95 5.31
N LEU A 72 7.31 -2.94 6.17
CA LEU A 72 8.48 -2.26 6.74
C LEU A 72 9.43 -3.21 7.49
N CYS A 73 8.88 -4.11 8.31
CA CYS A 73 9.69 -5.12 9.02
C CYS A 73 10.44 -6.06 8.05
N SER A 74 9.87 -6.34 6.87
CA SER A 74 10.50 -7.20 5.88
C SER A 74 11.61 -6.53 5.06
N LEU A 75 11.82 -5.21 5.23
CA LEU A 75 12.84 -4.42 4.54
C LEU A 75 14.08 -4.11 5.41
N GLN A 76 14.09 -4.60 6.65
CA GLN A 76 15.25 -4.54 7.56
C GLN A 76 16.20 -5.71 7.31
#